data_AF-A0A1J3EYK9-F1
#
_entry.id   AF-A0A1J3EYK9-F1
#
_cell.length_a   1.000
_cell.length_b   1.000
_cell.length_c   1.000
_cell.angle_alpha   90.00
_cell.angle_beta   90.00
_cell.angle_gamma   90.00
#
_symmetry.space_group_name_H-M   'P 1'
#
loop_
_entity.id
_entity.type
_entity.pdbx_description
1 polymer ?
#
loop_
_entity_poly.entity_id
_entity_poly.type
_entity_poly.pdbx_seq_one_letter_code
_entity_poly.pdbx_strand_id
1 'polypeptide(L)'
;LRNRRHTQRRGPLIVYGEDAGLVNAFRNLPGVELSHVDSLNLLQLAPGGHLGRFIVWTKAAFTKLNDNWGSVNRESKQKLGYRLPRPVMANSDLNRIINSDEVQSKLRPAIKEVKRARL
;
A
#
# COMPACT_ATOMS: atom_id res chain seq x y z
N LEU A 1 -21.87 -23.34 21.13
CA LEU A 1 -21.37 -23.61 19.75
C LEU A 1 -21.70 -22.39 18.86
N ARG A 2 -20.73 -21.76 18.18
CA ARG A 2 -20.92 -20.51 17.39
C ARG A 2 -20.46 -20.59 15.91
N ASN A 3 -20.38 -21.80 15.33
CA ASN A 3 -20.02 -22.02 13.91
C ASN A 3 -18.71 -21.37 13.43
N ARG A 4 -17.65 -21.36 14.26
CA ARG A 4 -16.29 -20.87 13.91
C ARG A 4 -15.22 -21.92 14.23
N ARG A 5 -15.35 -23.13 13.67
CA ARG A 5 -14.49 -24.27 14.01
C ARG A 5 -13.10 -24.21 13.36
N HIS A 6 -12.99 -23.65 12.16
CA HIS A 6 -11.75 -23.62 11.38
C HIS A 6 -11.25 -22.20 11.17
N THR A 7 -9.93 -22.04 11.20
CA THR A 7 -9.22 -20.79 10.87
C THR A 7 -8.28 -21.05 9.69
N GLN A 8 -8.14 -20.06 8.82
CA GLN A 8 -7.26 -20.13 7.65
C GLN A 8 -6.48 -18.83 7.52
N ARG A 9 -5.23 -18.94 7.04
CA ARG A 9 -4.43 -17.76 6.69
C ARG A 9 -4.97 -17.14 5.40
N ARG A 10 -4.88 -15.81 5.29
CA ARG A 10 -5.20 -15.10 4.05
C ARG A 10 -4.04 -15.27 3.07
N GLY A 11 -4.36 -15.76 1.88
CA GLY A 11 -3.45 -15.92 0.76
C GLY A 11 -3.49 -14.70 -0.18
N PRO A 12 -3.12 -14.89 -1.45
CA PRO A 12 -3.09 -13.80 -2.42
C PRO A 12 -4.49 -13.22 -2.64
N LEU A 13 -4.52 -11.93 -2.96
CA LEU A 13 -5.71 -11.23 -3.44
C LEU A 13 -5.58 -11.06 -4.95
N ILE A 14 -6.53 -11.59 -5.71
CA ILE A 14 -6.58 -11.42 -7.17
C ILE A 14 -7.56 -10.29 -7.47
N VAL A 15 -7.05 -9.24 -8.12
CA VAL A 15 -7.86 -8.08 -8.53
C VAL A 15 -8.12 -8.12 -10.03
N TYR A 16 -9.40 -8.14 -10.38
CA TYR A 16 -9.87 -8.25 -11.76
C TYR A 16 -10.77 -7.08 -12.15
N GLY A 17 -10.80 -6.80 -13.46
CA GLY A 17 -11.60 -5.72 -14.04
C GLY A 17 -12.86 -6.18 -14.76
N GLU A 18 -12.92 -7.46 -15.13
CA GLU A 18 -14.05 -8.13 -15.78
C GLU A 18 -14.04 -9.60 -15.34
N ASP A 19 -15.22 -10.16 -15.02
CA ASP A 19 -15.34 -11.55 -14.62
C ASP A 19 -15.59 -12.44 -15.86
N ALA A 20 -14.51 -12.88 -16.49
CA ALA A 20 -14.55 -13.85 -17.58
C ALA A 20 -14.50 -15.31 -17.06
N GLY A 21 -15.25 -15.60 -15.98
CA GLY A 21 -15.23 -16.90 -15.29
C GLY A 21 -14.08 -17.05 -14.28
N LEU A 22 -13.34 -15.98 -14.03
CA LEU A 22 -12.20 -15.96 -13.10
C LEU A 22 -12.67 -16.24 -11.66
N VAL A 23 -13.84 -15.75 -11.28
CA VAL A 23 -14.37 -16.03 -9.93
C VAL A 23 -14.60 -17.51 -9.71
N ASN A 24 -15.20 -18.19 -10.69
CA ASN A 24 -15.48 -19.62 -10.59
C ASN A 24 -14.20 -20.48 -10.58
N ALA A 25 -13.17 -20.06 -11.31
CA ALA A 25 -11.89 -20.76 -11.34
C ALA A 25 -11.14 -20.69 -10.00
N PHE A 26 -11.15 -19.53 -9.33
CA PHE A 26 -10.31 -19.30 -8.15
C PHE A 26 -11.04 -19.43 -6.80
N ARG A 27 -12.39 -19.38 -6.76
CA ARG A 27 -13.16 -19.37 -5.49
C ARG A 27 -12.97 -20.60 -4.61
N ASN A 28 -12.56 -21.74 -5.17
CA ASN A 28 -12.38 -22.99 -4.42
C ASN A 28 -10.95 -23.20 -3.92
N LEU A 29 -10.05 -22.24 -4.18
CA LEU A 29 -8.68 -22.31 -3.67
C LEU A 29 -8.63 -21.73 -2.25
N PRO A 30 -8.20 -22.51 -1.24
CA PRO A 30 -8.22 -22.07 0.14
C PRO A 30 -7.28 -20.87 0.35
N GLY A 31 -7.79 -19.85 1.04
CA GLY A 31 -7.05 -18.61 1.34
C GLY A 31 -6.96 -17.60 0.20
N VAL A 32 -7.28 -17.96 -1.05
CA VAL A 32 -7.33 -17.02 -2.17
C VAL A 32 -8.58 -16.17 -2.05
N GLU A 33 -8.43 -14.86 -2.28
CA GLU A 33 -9.56 -13.94 -2.36
C GLU A 33 -9.58 -13.21 -3.69
N LEU A 34 -10.77 -12.79 -4.08
CA LEU A 34 -11.05 -12.14 -5.34
C LEU A 34 -11.72 -10.80 -5.03
N SER A 35 -11.30 -9.75 -5.73
CA SER A 35 -11.90 -8.42 -5.59
C SER A 35 -11.99 -7.75 -6.97
N HIS A 36 -13.12 -7.10 -7.22
CA HIS A 36 -13.28 -6.31 -8.44
C HIS A 36 -12.63 -4.94 -8.25
N VAL A 37 -12.00 -4.40 -9.28
CA VAL A 37 -11.27 -3.12 -9.20
C VAL A 37 -12.17 -1.94 -8.81
N ASP A 38 -13.45 -1.94 -9.20
CA ASP A 38 -14.36 -0.85 -8.83
C ASP A 38 -14.81 -0.91 -7.36
N SER A 39 -14.73 -2.10 -6.74
CA SER A 39 -15.19 -2.36 -5.37
C SER A 39 -14.09 -2.94 -4.48
N LEU A 40 -12.90 -2.32 -4.53
CA LEU A 40 -11.80 -2.69 -3.63
C LEU A 40 -12.18 -2.49 -2.16
N ASN A 41 -12.14 -3.59 -1.41
CA ASN A 41 -12.47 -3.61 0.01
C ASN A 41 -11.20 -3.46 0.86
N LEU A 42 -11.22 -2.49 1.78
CA LEU A 42 -10.12 -2.26 2.73
C LEU A 42 -9.84 -3.48 3.62
N LEU A 43 -10.87 -4.22 4.04
CA LEU A 43 -10.72 -5.42 4.88
C LEU A 43 -10.01 -6.57 4.15
N GLN A 44 -10.08 -6.58 2.81
CA GLN A 44 -9.34 -7.52 1.97
C GLN A 44 -7.94 -7.00 1.66
N LEU A 45 -7.77 -5.70 1.43
CA LEU A 45 -6.44 -5.12 1.18
C LEU A 45 -5.52 -5.19 2.41
N ALA A 46 -6.07 -4.89 3.59
CA ALA A 46 -5.34 -4.82 4.86
C ALA A 46 -6.03 -5.67 5.94
N PRO A 47 -5.99 -7.01 5.84
CA PRO A 47 -6.61 -7.89 6.82
C PRO A 47 -5.95 -7.70 8.19
N GLY A 48 -6.78 -7.48 9.23
CA GLY A 48 -6.29 -7.19 10.58
C GLY A 48 -5.65 -5.80 10.72
N GLY A 49 -5.77 -4.92 9.72
CA GLY A 49 -5.18 -3.58 9.73
C GLY A 49 -3.71 -3.53 9.33
N HIS A 50 -3.11 -4.65 8.90
CA HIS A 50 -1.74 -4.68 8.42
C HIS A 50 -1.65 -4.30 6.93
N LEU A 51 -0.71 -3.41 6.62
CA LEU A 51 -0.38 -3.05 5.25
C LEU A 51 0.54 -4.12 4.64
N GLY A 52 0.44 -4.31 3.32
CA GLY A 52 1.25 -5.28 2.60
C GLY A 52 0.55 -6.64 2.52
N ARG A 53 -0.22 -6.82 1.45
CA ARG A 53 -0.75 -8.12 1.03
C ARG A 53 -0.19 -8.46 -0.35
N PHE A 54 0.01 -9.75 -0.62
CA PHE A 54 0.37 -10.18 -1.97
C PHE A 54 -0.84 -10.05 -2.89
N ILE A 55 -0.80 -9.08 -3.81
CA ILE A 55 -1.90 -8.76 -4.73
C ILE A 55 -1.46 -9.05 -6.15
N VAL A 56 -2.27 -9.82 -6.88
CA VAL A 56 -2.09 -10.12 -8.30
C VAL A 56 -3.12 -9.32 -9.10
N TRP A 57 -2.64 -8.52 -10.05
CA TRP A 57 -3.49 -7.64 -10.86
C TRP A 57 -3.63 -8.17 -12.29
N THR A 58 -4.86 -8.21 -12.78
CA THR A 58 -5.10 -8.34 -14.23
C THR A 58 -4.76 -7.03 -14.95
N LYS A 59 -4.36 -7.11 -16.22
CA LYS A 59 -4.06 -5.92 -17.05
C LYS A 59 -5.24 -4.93 -17.10
N ALA A 60 -6.46 -5.44 -17.26
CA ALA A 60 -7.67 -4.63 -17.28
C ALA A 60 -7.91 -3.90 -15.96
N ALA A 61 -7.75 -4.60 -14.82
CA ALA A 61 -7.86 -3.97 -13.50
C ALA A 61 -6.82 -2.86 -13.30
N PHE A 62 -5.56 -3.13 -13.66
CA PHE A 62 -4.49 -2.15 -13.49
C PHE A 62 -4.72 -0.88 -14.32
N THR A 63 -5.32 -1.02 -15.50
CA THR A 63 -5.66 0.11 -16.37
C THR A 63 -6.80 0.95 -15.80
N LYS A 64 -7.85 0.31 -15.26
CA LYS A 64 -9.01 0.97 -14.62
C LYS A 64 -8.65 1.70 -13.33
N LEU A 65 -7.54 1.37 -12.68
CA LEU A 65 -7.11 1.99 -11.42
C LEU A 65 -6.96 3.52 -11.55
N ASN A 66 -6.33 3.99 -12.63
CA ASN A 66 -6.20 5.43 -12.87
C ASN A 66 -7.56 6.12 -13.11
N ASP A 67 -8.56 5.41 -13.63
CA ASP A 67 -9.91 5.96 -13.81
C ASP A 67 -10.67 6.03 -12.48
N ASN A 68 -10.45 5.07 -11.58
CA ASN A 68 -11.16 4.98 -10.30
C ASN A 68 -10.61 5.93 -9.24
N TRP A 69 -9.29 6.13 -9.18
CA TRP A 69 -8.66 6.97 -8.16
C TRP A 69 -8.05 8.25 -8.70
N GLY A 70 -7.79 8.35 -10.01
CA GLY A 70 -7.08 9.48 -10.61
C GLY A 70 -5.57 9.36 -10.44
N SER A 71 -4.86 10.45 -10.73
CA SER A 71 -3.42 10.62 -10.50
C SER A 71 -3.15 12.01 -9.91
N VAL A 72 -1.88 12.35 -9.71
CA VAL A 72 -1.48 13.70 -9.28
C VAL A 72 -1.99 14.79 -10.23
N ASN A 73 -2.07 14.48 -11.54
CA ASN A 73 -2.44 15.42 -12.59
C ASN A 73 -3.79 15.10 -13.25
N ARG A 74 -4.52 14.09 -12.76
CA ARG A 74 -5.75 13.59 -13.38
C ARG A 74 -6.80 13.33 -12.33
N GLU A 75 -8.00 13.87 -12.52
CA GLU A 75 -9.12 13.61 -11.62
C GLU A 75 -9.70 12.20 -11.82
N SER A 76 -10.29 11.65 -10.76
CA SER A 76 -11.02 10.37 -10.85
C SER A 76 -12.27 10.55 -11.70
N LYS A 77 -12.56 9.56 -12.55
CA LYS A 77 -13.82 9.51 -13.33
C LYS A 77 -14.97 8.97 -12.50
N GLN A 78 -14.71 8.01 -11.60
CA GLN A 78 -15.77 7.35 -10.83
C GLN A 78 -16.07 8.03 -9.50
N LYS A 79 -15.08 8.67 -8.87
CA LYS A 79 -15.21 9.26 -7.53
C LYS A 79 -15.20 10.77 -7.62
N LEU A 80 -16.40 11.36 -7.70
CA LEU A 80 -16.56 12.81 -7.78
C LEU A 80 -15.98 13.50 -6.54
N GLY A 81 -15.15 14.52 -6.77
CA GLY A 81 -14.51 15.31 -5.70
C GLY A 81 -13.37 14.59 -4.97
N TYR A 82 -13.06 13.34 -5.32
CA TYR A 82 -11.93 12.62 -4.73
C TYR A 82 -10.60 13.08 -5.36
N ARG A 83 -9.60 13.33 -4.51
CA ARG A 83 -8.22 13.59 -4.90
C ARG A 83 -7.28 12.75 -4.06
N LEU A 84 -6.15 12.35 -4.65
CA LEU A 84 -5.11 11.64 -3.92
C LEU A 84 -4.57 12.52 -2.78
N PRO A 85 -4.38 11.98 -1.57
CA PRO A 85 -3.69 12.68 -0.49
C PRO A 85 -2.29 13.11 -0.94
N ARG A 86 -1.93 14.37 -0.65
CA ARG A 86 -0.58 14.88 -0.93
C ARG A 86 0.40 14.35 0.13
N PRO A 87 1.56 13.81 -0.27
CA PRO A 87 2.56 13.39 0.70
C PRO A 87 3.09 14.59 1.48
N VAL A 88 3.33 14.42 2.79
CA VAL A 88 3.87 15.48 3.65
C VAL A 88 5.33 15.79 3.29
N MET A 89 6.10 14.78 2.90
CA MET A 89 7.48 14.91 2.43
C MET A 89 7.55 14.57 0.94
N ALA A 90 8.19 15.43 0.14
CA ALA A 90 8.40 15.18 -1.28
C ALA A 90 9.41 14.04 -1.53
N ASN A 91 10.46 13.95 -0.70
CA ASN A 91 11.42 12.86 -0.69
C ASN A 91 11.50 12.27 0.73
N SER A 92 11.26 10.97 0.87
CA SER A 92 11.33 10.26 2.15
C SER A 92 12.70 9.65 2.46
N ASP A 93 13.66 9.72 1.53
CA ASP A 93 15.03 9.22 1.74
C ASP A 93 15.84 10.20 2.61
N LEU A 94 15.68 10.04 3.93
CA LEU A 94 16.37 10.85 4.93
C LEU A 94 17.89 10.65 4.90
N ASN A 95 18.37 9.43 4.64
CA ASN A 95 19.80 9.15 4.62
C ASN A 95 20.49 9.92 3.49
N ARG A 96 19.85 9.97 2.32
CA ARG A 96 20.35 10.77 1.20
C ARG A 96 20.36 12.27 1.52
N ILE A 97 19.30 12.78 2.16
CA ILE A 97 19.22 14.21 2.53
C ILE A 97 20.29 14.55 3.57
N ILE A 98 20.48 13.71 4.59
CA ILE A 98 21.47 13.92 5.64
C ILE A 98 22.88 13.90 5.07
N ASN A 99 23.18 12.98 4.16
CA ASN A 99 24.51 12.81 3.57
C ASN A 99 24.75 13.69 2.34
N SER A 100 23.84 14.62 2.01
CA SER A 100 24.02 15.50 0.85
C SER A 100 25.08 16.56 1.13
N ASP A 101 25.80 16.99 0.09
CA ASP A 101 26.91 17.95 0.22
C ASP A 101 26.43 19.30 0.78
N GLU A 102 25.21 19.71 0.43
CA GLU A 102 24.61 20.96 0.91
C GLU A 102 24.41 20.94 2.44
N VAL A 103 24.06 19.79 3.00
CA VAL A 103 23.89 19.62 4.45
C VAL A 103 25.24 19.42 5.13
N GLN A 104 26.08 18.52 4.60
CA GLN A 104 27.37 18.18 5.20
C GLN A 104 28.35 19.36 5.20
N SER A 105 28.34 20.23 4.18
CA SER A 105 29.19 21.42 4.11
C SER A 105 28.86 22.48 5.18
N LYS A 106 27.66 22.44 5.77
CA LYS A 106 27.21 23.37 6.81
C LYS A 106 27.19 22.76 8.21
N LEU A 107 27.41 21.46 8.33
CA LEU A 107 27.37 20.76 9.60
C LEU A 107 28.57 21.16 10.48
N ARG A 108 28.33 21.35 11.78
CA ARG A 108 29.41 21.44 12.76
C ARG A 108 30.03 20.06 12.98
N PRO A 109 31.33 19.97 13.31
CA PRO A 109 31.97 18.68 13.60
C PRO A 109 31.28 18.00 14.79
N ALA A 110 31.14 16.67 14.70
CA ALA A 110 30.52 15.88 15.75
C ALA A 110 31.36 15.90 17.04
N ILE A 111 30.70 16.09 18.19
CA ILE A 111 31.34 15.99 19.51
C ILE A 111 31.54 14.51 19.83
N LYS A 112 32.80 14.06 19.91
CA LYS A 112 33.15 12.65 20.09
C LYS A 112 33.30 12.21 21.55
N GLU A 113 33.61 13.14 22.45
CA GLU A 113 33.87 12.85 23.86
C GLU A 113 32.76 13.39 24.76
N VAL A 114 32.13 12.51 25.54
CA VAL A 114 31.14 12.89 26.56
C VAL A 114 31.85 12.97 27.90
N LYS A 115 32.09 14.19 28.40
CA LYS A 115 32.63 14.40 29.76
C LYS A 115 31.54 14.07 30.78
N ARG A 116 31.67 12.93 31.47
CA ARG A 116 30.79 12.57 32.60
C ARG A 116 31.39 13.12 33.89
N ALA A 117 30.55 13.70 34.75
CA ALA A 117 30.95 14.08 36.10
C ALA A 117 31.29 12.83 36.92
N ARG A 118 32.38 12.89 37.70
CA ARG A 118 32.75 11.85 38.66
C ARG A 118 31.85 12.01 39.90
N LEU A 119 31.30 10.88 40.38
CA LEU A 119 30.66 10.80 41.70
C LEU A 119 31.68 11.07 42.81
#